data_AF-A0A846ZKB4-F1
#
_entry.id   AF-A0A846ZKB4-F1
#
_cell.length_a   1.000
_cell.length_b   1.000
_cell.length_c   1.000
_cell.angle_alpha   90.00
_cell.angle_beta   90.00
_cell.angle_gamma   90.00
#
_symmetry.space_group_name_H-M   'P 1'
#
loop_
_entity.id
_entity.type
_entity.pdbx_description
1 polymer ?
#
loop_
_entity_poly.entity_id
_entity_poly.type
_entity_poly.pdbx_seq_one_letter_code
_entity_poly.pdbx_strand_id
1 'polypeptide(L)'
;MSANEYLRIYQVIHAVLENRANTPHACMFFAIAGSFILNKYHQVAARPVAGAFLLCLDAVPSVICIGKDEGDKIGWDKNSFHMWVQTEHHVIDFIAPILYESIQGKMHVPRRMFQRLRGSESASINGLGKTGDF
;
A
#
# COMPACT_ATOMS: atom_id res chain seq x y z
N MET A 1 -3.69 6.35 -13.85
CA MET A 1 -2.31 6.05 -14.28
C MET A 1 -2.26 4.64 -14.84
N SER A 2 -1.51 4.42 -15.93
CA SER A 2 -1.34 3.10 -16.55
C SER A 2 -0.43 2.19 -15.71
N ALA A 3 -0.50 0.88 -15.95
CA ALA A 3 0.37 -0.10 -15.27
C ALA A 3 1.87 0.15 -15.53
N ASN A 4 2.22 0.60 -16.75
CA ASN A 4 3.60 0.92 -17.10
C ASN A 4 4.11 2.17 -16.37
N GLU A 5 3.29 3.21 -16.24
CA GLU A 5 3.65 4.39 -15.47
C GLU A 5 3.80 4.06 -13.98
N TYR A 6 2.88 3.28 -13.42
CA TYR A 6 2.99 2.77 -12.05
C TYR A 6 4.34 2.07 -11.84
N LEU A 7 4.69 1.14 -12.74
CA LEU A 7 5.90 0.35 -12.63
C LEU A 7 7.15 1.22 -12.72
N ARG A 8 7.16 2.23 -13.61
CA ARG A 8 8.26 3.19 -13.71
C ARG A 8 8.45 3.98 -12.42
N ILE A 9 7.36 4.50 -11.83
CA ILE A 9 7.43 5.24 -10.57
C ILE A 9 7.96 4.33 -9.46
N TYR A 10 7.40 3.13 -9.32
CA TYR A 10 7.88 2.12 -8.37
C TYR A 10 9.38 1.84 -8.55
N GLN A 11 9.85 1.58 -9.77
CA GLN A 11 11.26 1.27 -10.06
C GLN A 11 12.19 2.43 -9.70
N VAL A 12 11.80 3.67 -10.01
CA VAL A 12 12.59 4.86 -9.65
C VAL A 12 12.73 4.98 -8.13
N ILE A 13 11.62 4.85 -7.39
CA ILE A 13 11.63 4.95 -5.93
C ILE A 13 12.44 3.79 -5.31
N HIS A 14 12.21 2.57 -5.80
CA HIS A 14 12.91 1.38 -5.33
C HIS A 14 14.43 1.49 -5.56
N ALA A 15 14.86 1.98 -6.72
CA ALA A 15 16.27 2.16 -7.05
C ALA A 15 16.98 3.14 -6.09
N VAL A 16 16.28 4.17 -5.58
CA VAL A 16 16.84 5.11 -4.60
C VAL A 16 17.01 4.48 -3.21
N LEU A 17 16.15 3.53 -2.85
CA LEU A 17 16.23 2.85 -1.55
C LEU A 17 17.26 1.72 -1.53
N GLU A 18 17.60 1.14 -2.69
CA GLU A 18 18.51 0.01 -2.82
C GLU A 18 18.20 -1.09 -1.79
N ASN A 19 19.18 -1.47 -0.96
CA ASN A 19 19.05 -2.52 0.06
C ASN A 19 18.12 -2.13 1.24
N ARG A 20 17.62 -0.89 1.31
CA ARG A 20 16.72 -0.41 2.38
C ARG A 20 15.23 -0.52 2.00
N ALA A 21 14.92 -0.91 0.75
CA ALA A 21 13.56 -1.00 0.25
C ALA A 21 12.70 -2.05 0.98
N ASN A 22 13.35 -3.07 1.55
CA ASN A 22 12.68 -4.19 2.24
C ASN A 22 12.50 -3.95 3.75
N THR A 23 12.63 -2.71 4.22
CA THR A 23 12.44 -2.40 5.65
C THR A 23 10.98 -2.07 5.94
N PRO A 24 10.46 -2.35 7.15
CA PRO A 24 9.08 -2.02 7.53
C PRO A 24 8.72 -0.54 7.34
N HIS A 25 9.72 0.33 7.41
CA HIS A 25 9.58 1.79 7.29
C HIS A 25 9.69 2.30 5.84
N ALA A 26 10.00 1.43 4.87
CA ALA A 26 10.13 1.82 3.47
C ALA A 26 8.82 2.38 2.89
N CYS A 27 7.66 1.95 3.42
CA CYS A 27 6.34 2.46 3.04
C CYS A 27 6.27 4.01 3.11
N MET A 28 6.94 4.63 4.08
CA MET A 28 7.01 6.08 4.22
C MET A 28 7.62 6.74 2.99
N PHE A 29 8.77 6.22 2.54
CA PHE A 29 9.47 6.78 1.38
C PHE A 29 8.69 6.53 0.09
N PHE A 30 8.09 5.34 -0.09
CA PHE A 30 7.23 5.05 -1.22
C PHE A 30 6.02 5.99 -1.30
N ALA A 31 5.35 6.25 -0.17
CA ALA A 31 4.22 7.16 -0.13
C ALA A 31 4.63 8.62 -0.38
N ILE A 32 5.70 9.09 0.28
CA ILE A 32 6.17 10.48 0.14
C ILE A 32 6.68 10.73 -1.28
N ALA A 33 7.61 9.91 -1.77
CA ALA A 33 8.17 10.08 -3.11
C ALA A 33 7.11 9.86 -4.21
N GLY A 34 6.24 8.86 -4.05
CA GLY A 34 5.14 8.60 -4.98
C GLY A 34 4.17 9.76 -5.07
N SER A 35 3.74 10.31 -3.93
CA SER A 35 2.88 11.50 -3.91
C SER A 35 3.57 12.71 -4.54
N PHE A 36 4.85 12.95 -4.24
CA PHE A 36 5.62 14.03 -4.86
C PHE A 36 5.69 13.89 -6.39
N ILE A 37 6.01 12.70 -6.90
CA ILE A 37 6.12 12.45 -8.34
C ILE A 37 4.78 12.71 -9.04
N LEU A 38 3.67 12.23 -8.45
CA LEU A 38 2.34 12.46 -8.99
C LEU A 38 1.97 13.95 -9.03
N ASN A 39 2.23 14.70 -7.96
CA ASN A 39 1.98 16.14 -7.95
C ASN A 39 2.86 16.87 -8.97
N LYS A 40 4.17 16.61 -8.97
CA LYS A 40 5.15 17.38 -9.73
C LYS A 40 5.10 17.09 -11.23
N TYR A 41 5.04 15.81 -11.60
CA TYR A 41 5.24 15.38 -12.98
C TYR A 41 3.96 14.92 -13.67
N HIS A 42 2.95 14.49 -12.90
CA HIS A 42 1.65 14.08 -13.45
C HIS A 42 0.54 15.10 -13.21
N GLN A 43 0.79 16.17 -12.44
CA GLN A 43 -0.20 17.19 -12.07
C GLN A 43 -1.45 16.59 -11.40
N VAL A 44 -1.25 15.48 -10.67
CA VAL A 44 -2.30 14.81 -9.91
C VAL A 44 -2.14 15.18 -8.44
N ALA A 45 -3.15 15.82 -7.87
CA ALA A 45 -3.21 16.11 -6.44
C ALA A 45 -3.16 14.79 -5.64
N ALA A 46 -2.03 14.57 -4.97
CA ALA A 46 -1.76 13.33 -4.24
C ALA A 46 -1.17 13.67 -2.87
N ARG A 47 -1.53 12.90 -1.84
CA ARG A 47 -0.98 13.05 -0.49
C ARG A 47 -0.54 11.71 0.07
N PRO A 48 0.54 11.66 0.87
CA PRO A 48 0.84 10.49 1.67
C PRO A 48 -0.17 10.40 2.82
N VAL A 49 -0.64 9.19 3.11
CA VAL A 49 -1.56 8.89 4.22
C VAL A 49 -0.97 7.75 5.03
N ALA A 50 -1.13 7.82 6.35
CA ALA A 50 -0.70 6.78 7.28
C ALA A 50 -1.90 6.24 8.07
N GLY A 51 -1.89 4.95 8.37
CA GLY A 51 -2.91 4.31 9.19
C GLY A 51 -2.75 2.79 9.23
N ALA A 52 -3.79 2.12 9.72
CA ALA A 52 -3.93 0.67 9.52
C ALA A 52 -4.31 0.39 8.07
N PHE A 53 -3.77 -0.67 7.49
CA PHE A 53 -4.06 -1.07 6.12
C PHE A 53 -4.31 -2.58 6.04
N LEU A 54 -5.44 -2.95 5.45
CA LEU A 54 -5.82 -4.34 5.25
C LEU A 54 -5.97 -4.61 3.76
N LEU A 55 -5.57 -5.81 3.33
CA LEU A 55 -5.62 -6.19 1.92
C LEU A 55 -5.93 -7.68 1.79
N CYS A 56 -6.98 -8.01 1.04
CA CYS A 56 -7.30 -9.38 0.68
C CYS A 56 -6.48 -9.83 -0.54
N LEU A 57 -5.70 -10.89 -0.41
CA LEU A 57 -4.80 -11.37 -1.47
C LEU A 57 -5.46 -12.41 -2.38
N ASP A 58 -6.22 -13.35 -1.81
CA ASP A 58 -6.84 -14.47 -2.54
C ASP A 58 -8.33 -14.63 -2.22
N ALA A 59 -9.02 -15.44 -3.02
CA ALA A 59 -10.45 -15.72 -2.87
C ALA A 59 -10.82 -16.57 -1.64
N VAL A 60 -9.84 -17.24 -1.03
CA VAL A 60 -9.96 -17.82 0.31
C VAL A 60 -9.28 -16.82 1.24
N PRO A 61 -9.95 -16.29 2.29
CA PRO A 61 -9.59 -15.00 2.90
C PRO A 61 -8.19 -15.01 3.52
N SER A 62 -7.22 -14.67 2.69
CA SER A 62 -5.84 -14.35 3.04
C SER A 62 -5.74 -12.83 3.15
N VAL A 63 -6.13 -12.30 4.31
CA VAL A 63 -6.07 -10.87 4.58
C VAL A 63 -4.74 -10.56 5.24
N ILE A 64 -3.95 -9.68 4.63
CA ILE A 64 -2.84 -9.03 5.32
C ILE A 64 -3.43 -7.90 6.15
N CYS A 65 -3.01 -7.82 7.41
CA CYS A 65 -3.27 -6.68 8.28
C CYS A 65 -1.93 -6.04 8.66
N ILE A 66 -1.73 -4.78 8.24
CA ILE A 66 -0.62 -3.93 8.68
C ILE A 66 -1.19 -2.88 9.62
N GLY A 67 -1.09 -3.15 10.91
CA GLY A 67 -1.69 -2.34 11.96
C GLY A 67 -1.48 -2.98 13.32
N LYS A 68 -2.10 -2.40 14.33
CA LYS A 68 -2.07 -2.89 15.71
C LYS A 68 -3.37 -3.63 16.00
N ASP A 69 -3.28 -4.89 16.39
CA ASP A 69 -4.41 -5.67 16.87
C ASP A 69 -4.83 -5.15 18.26
N GLU A 70 -6.07 -4.67 18.36
CA GLU A 70 -6.68 -4.19 19.61
C GLU A 70 -7.93 -5.02 19.96
N GLY A 71 -8.00 -6.27 19.50
CA GLY A 71 -9.12 -7.18 19.71
C GLY A 71 -10.22 -6.93 18.67
N ASP A 72 -11.24 -6.16 19.04
CA ASP A 72 -12.41 -5.92 18.17
C ASP A 72 -12.14 -4.87 17.07
N LYS A 73 -10.95 -4.27 17.08
CA LYS A 73 -10.55 -3.20 16.15
C LYS A 73 -9.10 -3.36 15.74
N ILE A 74 -8.79 -2.82 14.57
CA ILE A 74 -7.42 -2.61 14.13
C ILE A 74 -7.07 -1.14 14.32
N GLY A 75 -6.17 -0.88 15.27
CA GLY A 75 -5.59 0.42 15.52
C GLY A 75 -4.31 0.64 14.72
N TRP A 76 -3.65 1.78 14.93
CA TRP A 76 -2.32 2.05 14.42
C TRP A 76 -1.55 2.99 15.34
N ASP A 77 -0.23 2.88 15.34
CA ASP A 77 0.69 3.75 16.08
C ASP A 77 2.00 3.94 15.30
N LYS A 78 3.01 4.56 15.93
CA LYS A 78 4.31 4.84 15.31
C LYS A 78 5.13 3.61 14.90
N ASN A 79 4.79 2.42 15.39
CA ASN A 79 5.47 1.16 15.11
C ASN A 79 4.59 0.21 14.26
N SER A 80 3.28 0.43 14.28
CA SER A 80 2.28 -0.41 13.63
C SER A 80 1.41 0.44 12.71
N PHE A 81 1.97 0.83 11.57
CA PHE A 81 1.27 1.60 10.54
C PHE A 81 1.76 1.19 9.14
N HIS A 82 0.93 1.51 8.16
CA HIS A 82 1.30 1.52 6.76
C HIS A 82 1.12 2.91 6.17
N MET A 83 1.91 3.23 5.14
CA MET A 83 1.72 4.46 4.37
C MET A 83 1.46 4.18 2.91
N TRP A 84 0.49 4.89 2.35
CA TRP A 84 0.10 4.83 0.94
C TRP A 84 -0.10 6.24 0.38
N VAL A 85 -0.33 6.31 -0.93
CA VAL A 85 -0.69 7.54 -1.62
C VAL A 85 -2.19 7.58 -1.85
N GLN A 86 -2.80 8.71 -1.52
CA GLN A 86 -4.22 8.95 -1.77
C GLN A 86 -4.39 10.18 -2.67
N THR A 87 -5.21 10.03 -3.72
CA THR A 87 -5.70 11.12 -4.55
C THR A 87 -7.18 11.35 -4.25
N GLU A 88 -7.83 12.26 -4.97
CA GLU A 88 -9.28 12.42 -4.89
C GLU A 88 -10.02 11.10 -5.15
N HIS A 89 -9.57 10.34 -6.15
CA HIS A 89 -10.29 9.16 -6.65
C HIS A 89 -9.60 7.83 -6.40
N HIS A 90 -8.31 7.82 -6.04
CA HIS A 90 -7.54 6.58 -5.95
C HIS A 90 -6.79 6.42 -4.63
N VAL A 91 -6.63 5.15 -4.25
CA VAL A 91 -5.67 4.67 -3.25
C VAL A 91 -4.60 3.91 -4.01
N ILE A 92 -3.34 4.28 -3.81
CA ILE A 92 -2.18 3.76 -4.54
C ILE A 92 -1.11 3.39 -3.53
N ASP A 93 -0.62 2.16 -3.59
CA ASP A 93 0.46 1.71 -2.73
C ASP A 93 1.63 1.25 -3.60
N PHE A 94 2.64 2.12 -3.73
CA PHE A 94 3.83 1.82 -4.53
C PHE A 94 4.74 0.75 -3.92
N ILE A 95 4.64 0.41 -2.63
CA ILE A 95 5.44 -0.68 -2.05
C ILE A 95 4.83 -2.07 -2.31
N ALA A 96 3.56 -2.13 -2.74
CA ALA A 96 2.84 -3.38 -3.01
C ALA A 96 3.64 -4.47 -3.79
N PRO A 97 4.47 -4.14 -4.80
CA PRO A 97 5.26 -5.14 -5.53
C PRO A 97 6.32 -5.86 -4.70
N ILE A 98 6.74 -5.31 -3.57
CA ILE A 98 7.73 -5.90 -2.63
C ILE A 98 7.17 -6.02 -1.20
N LEU A 99 5.83 -6.02 -1.08
CA LEU A 99 5.18 -6.02 0.21
C LEU A 99 5.55 -7.27 1.01
N TYR A 100 5.65 -8.43 0.34
CA TYR A 100 6.08 -9.69 0.95
C TYR A 100 7.42 -9.54 1.69
N GLU A 101 8.41 -8.97 1.00
CA GLU A 101 9.76 -8.76 1.51
C GLU A 101 9.79 -7.74 2.65
N SER A 102 8.93 -6.72 2.59
CA SER A 102 8.85 -5.68 3.62
C SER A 102 8.18 -6.13 4.92
N ILE A 103 7.26 -7.11 4.87
CA ILE A 103 6.46 -7.54 6.04
C ILE A 103 6.93 -8.87 6.65
N GLN A 104 7.92 -9.55 6.06
CA GLN A 104 8.45 -10.85 6.52
C GLN A 104 7.34 -11.85 6.93
N GLY A 105 6.24 -11.84 6.18
CA GLY A 105 5.01 -12.56 6.55
C GLY A 105 5.13 -14.07 6.39
N LYS A 106 4.32 -14.83 7.13
CA LYS A 106 4.19 -16.30 7.01
C LYS A 106 3.39 -16.74 5.77
N MET A 107 2.92 -15.78 4.98
CA MET A 107 2.02 -15.99 3.85
C MET A 107 2.62 -15.37 2.60
N HIS A 108 2.53 -16.08 1.48
CA HIS A 108 2.99 -15.57 0.19
C HIS A 108 2.13 -14.37 -0.24
N VAL A 109 2.78 -13.25 -0.53
CA VAL A 109 2.10 -12.07 -1.09
C VAL A 109 2.48 -11.96 -2.56
N PRO A 110 1.52 -12.01 -3.49
CA PRO A 110 1.83 -11.92 -4.91
C PRO A 110 2.35 -10.52 -5.25
N ARG A 111 3.46 -10.47 -5.99
CA ARG A 111 4.04 -9.20 -6.47
C ARG A 111 3.12 -8.57 -7.53
N ARG A 112 2.27 -7.63 -7.12
CA ARG A 112 1.31 -6.95 -7.99
C ARG A 112 1.28 -5.45 -7.70
N MET A 113 0.87 -4.67 -8.70
CA MET A 113 0.55 -3.26 -8.47
C MET A 113 -0.68 -3.12 -7.58
N PHE A 114 -0.71 -2.11 -6.73
CA PHE A 114 -1.91 -1.73 -5.99
C PHE A 114 -2.31 -0.29 -6.35
N GLN A 115 -3.39 -0.19 -7.12
CA GLN A 115 -4.05 1.06 -7.47
C GLN A 115 -5.54 0.76 -7.58
N ARG A 116 -6.34 1.30 -6.65
CA ARG A 116 -7.79 1.06 -6.58
C ARG A 116 -8.54 2.39 -6.51
N LEU A 117 -9.80 2.35 -6.92
CA LEU A 117 -10.70 3.48 -6.71
C LEU A 117 -10.96 3.62 -5.20
N ARG A 118 -10.89 4.85 -4.69
CA ARG A 118 -11.17 5.14 -3.29
C ARG A 118 -12.61 4.75 -2.91
N GLY A 119 -13.56 4.91 -3.84
CA GLY A 119 -14.95 4.48 -3.64
C GLY A 119 -15.14 2.95 -3.62
N SER A 120 -14.09 2.15 -3.84
CA SER A 120 -14.12 0.69 -3.72
C SER A 120 -13.55 0.17 -2.40
N GLU A 121 -13.22 1.07 -1.47
CA GLU A 121 -12.82 0.73 -0.10
C GLU A 121 -13.97 0.03 0.62
N SER A 122 -13.64 -1.05 1.34
CA SER A 122 -14.59 -1.85 2.08
C SER A 122 -15.04 -1.11 3.33
N ALA A 123 -16.34 -1.18 3.64
CA ALA A 123 -16.87 -0.52 4.83
C ALA A 123 -16.42 -1.15 6.16
N SER A 124 -15.90 -2.39 6.13
CA SER A 124 -15.42 -3.10 7.31
C SER A 124 -14.50 -4.26 6.94
N ILE A 125 -13.77 -4.79 7.93
CA ILE A 125 -12.91 -5.98 7.82
C ILE A 125 -13.69 -7.19 7.30
N ASN A 126 -14.95 -7.35 7.71
CA ASN A 126 -15.83 -8.44 7.27
C ASN A 126 -16.22 -8.32 5.78
N GLY A 127 -16.00 -7.16 5.16
CA GLY A 127 -16.22 -6.93 3.74
C GLY A 127 -15.08 -7.40 2.82
N LEU A 128 -13.93 -7.78 3.39
CA LEU A 128 -12.74 -8.20 2.65
C LEU A 128 -12.89 -9.64 2.14
N GLY A 129 -13.66 -9.82 1.06
CA GLY A 129 -14.03 -11.14 0.54
C GLY A 129 -13.43 -11.51 -0.81
N LYS A 130 -12.89 -10.53 -1.55
CA LYS A 130 -12.33 -10.73 -2.89
C LYS A 130 -10.91 -10.19 -2.98
N THR A 131 -10.12 -10.79 -3.85
CA THR A 131 -8.76 -10.31 -4.15
C THR A 131 -8.75 -8.83 -4.50
N GLY A 132 -7.94 -8.07 -3.76
CA GLY A 132 -7.76 -6.63 -3.92
C GLY A 132 -8.82 -5.78 -3.22
N ASP A 133 -9.75 -6.38 -2.48
CA ASP A 133 -10.52 -5.65 -1.48
C ASP A 133 -9.56 -5.13 -0.41
N PHE A 134 -9.80 -3.90 0.02
CA PHE A 134 -9.03 -3.16 1.01
C PHE A 134 -9.98 -2.35 1.89
#